data_AF-A0A0C3CZS3-F1
#
_entry.id   AF-A0A0C3CZS3-F1
#
_cell.length_a   1.000
_cell.length_b   1.000
_cell.length_c   1.000
_cell.angle_alpha   90.00
_cell.angle_beta   90.00
_cell.angle_gamma   90.00
#
_symmetry.space_group_name_H-M   'P 1'
#
loop_
_entity.id
_entity.type
_entity.pdbx_description
1 polymer ?
#
loop_
_entity_poly.entity_id
_entity_poly.type
_entity_poly.pdbx_seq_one_letter_code
_entity_poly.pdbx_strand_id
1 'polypeptide(L)'
;LKKGTDSAHADDANSLKTAVATWLNKQQPHPVPLLAANEKQERGFNHDLTGRLLCSVDYNWLDPSIRDAIREFHPCYAVTAHTWPAFLYPKAQYNPQHPSTGLFKGELLVRAFRCVFMSPSSAREVLGTENDDGQPHARRGRKSARGMRTRCDVAGLLKMRSVQPRAIAYIAVQVRFALSSTSFWELRDDSFDYEIFYHNIVDWFECPRSQAKS
;
A
#
# COMPACT_ATOMS: atom_id res chain seq x y z
N LEU A 1 14.58 -21.13 -12.56
CA LEU A 1 13.44 -20.17 -12.52
C LEU A 1 13.47 -19.17 -11.36
N LYS A 2 14.04 -19.49 -10.17
CA LYS A 2 14.04 -18.60 -8.99
C LYS A 2 14.70 -17.22 -9.20
N LYS A 3 15.86 -17.19 -9.86
CA LYS A 3 16.67 -15.96 -10.05
C LYS A 3 15.94 -14.81 -10.79
N GLY A 4 15.01 -15.12 -11.69
CA GLY A 4 14.26 -14.09 -12.43
C GLY A 4 13.11 -13.46 -11.63
N THR A 5 12.50 -14.24 -10.74
CA THR A 5 11.41 -13.79 -9.86
C THR A 5 11.97 -12.89 -8.75
N ASP A 6 13.08 -13.28 -8.14
CA ASP A 6 13.74 -12.51 -7.09
C ASP A 6 14.23 -11.14 -7.59
N SER A 7 14.74 -11.07 -8.82
CA SER A 7 15.13 -9.80 -9.45
C SER A 7 13.94 -8.87 -9.71
N ALA A 8 12.81 -9.41 -10.18
CA ALA A 8 11.61 -8.61 -10.40
C ALA A 8 11.06 -8.03 -9.09
N HIS A 9 11.10 -8.81 -8.00
CA HIS A 9 10.71 -8.34 -6.67
C HIS A 9 11.60 -7.21 -6.15
N ALA A 10 12.92 -7.31 -6.36
CA ALA A 10 13.86 -6.26 -5.97
C ALA A 10 13.65 -4.96 -6.77
N ASP A 11 13.34 -5.07 -8.07
CA ASP A 11 13.04 -3.94 -8.93
C ASP A 11 11.73 -3.24 -8.53
N ASP A 12 10.67 -4.01 -8.27
CA ASP A 12 9.39 -3.49 -7.79
C ASP A 12 9.55 -2.79 -6.44
N ALA A 13 10.25 -3.41 -5.48
CA ALA A 13 10.49 -2.83 -4.16
C ALA A 13 11.27 -1.50 -4.26
N ASN A 14 12.30 -1.44 -5.09
CA ASN A 14 13.07 -0.21 -5.29
C ASN A 14 12.27 0.89 -5.99
N SER A 15 11.47 0.54 -7.01
CA SER A 15 10.65 1.53 -7.71
C SER A 15 9.52 2.08 -6.83
N LEU A 16 8.84 1.21 -6.08
CA LEU A 16 7.79 1.61 -5.14
C LEU A 16 8.33 2.41 -3.96
N LYS A 17 9.53 2.09 -3.45
CA LYS A 17 10.19 2.87 -2.39
C LYS A 17 10.24 4.36 -2.73
N THR A 18 10.70 4.70 -3.94
CA THR A 18 10.81 6.10 -4.40
C THR A 18 9.45 6.69 -4.77
N ALA A 19 8.58 5.89 -5.40
CA ALA A 19 7.27 6.34 -5.83
C ALA A 19 6.36 6.70 -4.64
N VAL A 20 6.31 5.85 -3.60
CA VAL A 20 5.50 6.07 -2.39
C VAL A 20 5.87 7.37 -1.69
N ALA A 21 7.16 7.62 -1.45
CA ALA A 21 7.60 8.89 -0.86
C ALA A 21 7.20 10.09 -1.71
N THR A 22 7.37 9.99 -3.03
CA THR A 22 6.97 11.06 -3.96
C THR A 22 5.45 11.31 -3.95
N TRP A 23 4.64 10.25 -3.80
CA TRP A 23 3.19 10.36 -3.74
C TRP A 23 2.71 11.00 -2.45
N LEU A 24 3.29 10.59 -1.32
CA LEU A 24 2.96 11.14 0.00
C LEU A 24 3.40 12.61 0.13
N ASN A 25 4.59 12.97 -0.37
CA ASN A 25 5.06 14.36 -0.39
C ASN A 25 4.19 15.30 -1.24
N LYS A 26 3.37 14.76 -2.15
CA LYS A 26 2.43 15.53 -2.99
C LYS A 26 1.04 15.66 -2.39
N GLN A 27 0.77 15.03 -1.24
CA GLN A 27 -0.50 15.19 -0.53
C GLN A 27 -0.63 16.62 -0.01
N GLN A 28 -1.87 17.05 0.24
CA GLN A 28 -2.17 18.33 0.86
C GLN A 28 -3.03 18.09 2.11
N PRO A 29 -2.59 18.56 3.29
CA PRO A 29 -1.29 19.15 3.56
C PRO A 29 -0.14 18.16 3.31
N HIS A 30 1.01 18.66 2.86
CA HIS A 30 2.18 17.81 2.68
C HIS A 30 2.77 17.41 4.04
N PRO A 31 3.46 16.25 4.14
CA PRO A 31 4.15 15.88 5.38
C PRO A 31 5.23 16.90 5.74
N VAL A 32 5.46 17.04 7.05
CA VAL A 32 6.56 17.81 7.63
C VAL A 32 7.20 16.92 8.71
N PRO A 33 8.49 16.52 8.56
CA PRO A 33 9.37 16.76 7.41
C PRO A 33 8.90 16.04 6.13
N LEU A 34 9.47 16.38 4.97
CA LEU A 34 9.22 15.62 3.75
C LEU A 34 9.94 14.27 3.80
N LEU A 35 9.35 13.24 3.18
CA LEU A 35 9.96 11.92 3.11
C LEU A 35 11.09 11.91 2.07
N ALA A 36 12.29 11.49 2.47
CA ALA A 36 13.40 11.26 1.55
C ALA A 36 13.02 10.17 0.55
N ALA A 37 13.24 10.40 -0.75
CA ALA A 37 12.73 9.49 -1.78
C ALA A 37 13.49 8.15 -1.84
N ASN A 38 14.81 8.16 -1.59
CA ASN A 38 15.67 6.99 -1.74
C ASN A 38 16.06 6.33 -0.42
N GLU A 39 15.83 7.03 0.69
CA GLU A 39 16.15 6.59 2.05
C GLU A 39 14.88 6.31 2.85
N LYS A 40 14.97 5.32 3.73
CA LYS A 40 13.85 4.85 4.54
C LYS A 40 14.01 5.10 6.04
N GLN A 41 15.19 5.45 6.53
CA GLN A 41 15.49 5.52 7.97
C GLN A 41 14.48 6.39 8.74
N GLU A 42 14.12 7.54 8.18
CA GLU A 42 13.15 8.49 8.73
C GLU A 42 11.68 8.16 8.37
N ARG A 43 11.38 6.96 7.85
CA ARG A 43 10.00 6.50 7.59
C ARG A 43 9.56 5.58 8.73
N GLY A 44 8.60 4.69 8.48
CA GLY A 44 8.09 3.77 9.49
C GLY A 44 7.39 4.53 10.61
N PHE A 45 7.59 4.08 11.85
CA PHE A 45 7.07 4.74 13.05
C PHE A 45 7.87 5.97 13.47
N ASN A 46 9.02 6.24 12.84
CA ASN A 46 9.83 7.45 13.09
C ASN A 46 9.18 8.72 12.51
N HIS A 47 8.19 8.58 11.63
CA HIS A 47 7.50 9.69 10.99
C HIS A 47 5.99 9.56 11.09
N ASP A 48 5.30 10.63 11.53
CA ASP A 48 3.87 10.61 11.87
C ASP A 48 2.98 10.12 10.71
N LEU A 49 3.21 10.58 9.47
CA LEU A 49 2.43 10.13 8.31
C LEU A 49 2.58 8.64 8.02
N THR A 50 3.82 8.14 7.90
CA THR A 50 4.06 6.72 7.59
C THR A 50 3.68 5.82 8.77
N GLY A 51 3.90 6.27 10.00
CA GLY A 51 3.49 5.56 11.21
C GLY A 51 1.98 5.43 11.29
N ARG A 52 1.22 6.49 11.01
CA ARG A 52 -0.25 6.43 10.92
C ARG A 52 -0.72 5.42 9.88
N LEU A 53 -0.08 5.37 8.71
CA LEU A 53 -0.43 4.45 7.63
C LEU A 53 -0.13 2.98 7.99
N LEU A 54 0.96 2.74 8.72
CA LEU A 54 1.40 1.42 9.18
C LEU A 54 0.69 0.92 10.43
N CYS A 55 0.19 1.85 11.25
CA CYS A 55 -0.46 1.55 12.52
C CYS A 55 -1.60 0.54 12.30
N SER A 56 -1.69 -0.43 13.22
CA SER A 56 -2.85 -1.31 13.30
C SER A 56 -4.12 -0.48 13.45
N VAL A 57 -5.19 -0.90 12.79
CA VAL A 57 -6.53 -0.32 12.96
C VAL A 57 -7.08 -0.44 14.39
N ASP A 58 -6.49 -1.31 15.23
CA ASP A 58 -6.88 -1.47 16.63
C ASP A 58 -6.33 -0.36 17.55
N TYR A 59 -5.39 0.46 17.05
CA TYR A 59 -4.72 1.49 17.83
C TYR A 59 -5.02 2.88 17.28
N ASN A 60 -5.27 3.83 18.17
CA ASN A 60 -5.45 5.23 17.79
C ASN A 60 -4.09 5.94 17.72
N TRP A 61 -3.49 5.99 16.52
CA TRP A 61 -2.22 6.70 16.28
C TRP A 61 -2.25 8.19 16.68
N LEU A 62 -3.43 8.83 16.72
CA LEU A 62 -3.55 10.23 17.11
C LEU A 62 -3.41 10.44 18.63
N ASP A 63 -3.51 9.37 19.42
CA ASP A 63 -3.20 9.40 20.84
C ASP A 63 -1.67 9.38 21.03
N PRO A 64 -1.06 10.44 21.58
CA PRO A 64 0.38 10.51 21.77
C PRO A 64 0.93 9.35 22.61
N SER A 65 0.18 8.90 23.63
CA SER A 65 0.63 7.83 24.53
C SER A 65 0.74 6.49 23.80
N ILE A 66 -0.22 6.19 22.93
CA ILE A 66 -0.21 4.99 22.09
C ILE A 66 0.90 5.10 21.05
N ARG A 67 1.04 6.26 20.40
CA ARG A 67 2.08 6.50 19.40
C ARG A 67 3.48 6.31 19.98
N ASP A 68 3.74 6.86 21.17
CA ASP A 68 5.03 6.75 21.84
C ASP A 68 5.27 5.31 22.31
N ALA A 69 4.24 4.63 22.83
CA ALA A 69 4.34 3.22 23.19
C ALA A 69 4.65 2.30 21.99
N ILE A 70 4.10 2.58 20.79
CA ILE A 70 4.44 1.85 19.57
C ILE A 70 5.91 2.10 19.19
N ARG A 71 6.38 3.35 19.26
CA ARG A 71 7.78 3.74 18.95
C ARG A 71 8.78 3.12 19.90
N GLU A 72 8.39 2.91 21.15
CA GLU A 72 9.21 2.30 22.20
C GLU A 72 9.07 0.77 22.25
N PHE A 73 8.36 0.16 21.29
CA PHE A 73 8.14 -1.29 21.21
C PHE A 73 7.45 -1.88 22.45
N HIS A 74 6.53 -1.13 23.05
CA HIS A 74 5.79 -1.59 24.22
C HIS A 74 4.96 -2.85 23.89
N PRO A 75 5.05 -3.95 24.67
CA PRO A 75 4.43 -5.23 24.33
C PRO A 75 2.91 -5.19 24.11
N CYS A 76 2.19 -4.30 24.82
CA CYS A 76 0.75 -4.13 24.67
C CYS A 76 0.31 -3.43 23.37
N TYR A 77 1.25 -2.80 22.66
CA TYR A 77 0.99 -2.03 21.44
C TYR A 77 1.77 -2.57 20.24
N ALA A 78 2.13 -3.85 20.27
CA ALA A 78 2.83 -4.50 19.17
C ALA A 78 1.97 -4.43 17.88
N VAL A 79 2.56 -3.92 16.80
CA VAL A 79 1.94 -3.91 15.46
C VAL A 79 2.37 -5.19 14.74
N THR A 80 1.44 -6.13 14.61
CA THR A 80 1.70 -7.47 14.05
C THR A 80 0.95 -7.71 12.74
N ALA A 81 1.25 -8.82 12.08
CA ALA A 81 0.59 -9.23 10.83
C ALA A 81 -0.87 -9.72 11.03
N HIS A 82 -1.31 -9.90 12.27
CA HIS A 82 -2.67 -10.40 12.60
C HIS A 82 -3.75 -9.32 12.55
N THR A 83 -3.34 -8.06 12.40
CA THR A 83 -4.23 -6.90 12.37
C THR A 83 -3.94 -6.08 11.12
N TRP A 84 -4.95 -5.39 10.60
CA TRP A 84 -4.80 -4.65 9.35
C TRP A 84 -4.07 -3.33 9.55
N PRO A 85 -3.06 -3.00 8.73
CA PRO A 85 -2.52 -1.65 8.65
C PRO A 85 -3.55 -0.68 8.09
N ALA A 86 -3.56 0.56 8.60
CA ALA A 86 -4.53 1.56 8.20
C ALA A 86 -4.49 1.89 6.70
N PHE A 87 -3.33 1.81 6.03
CA PHE A 87 -3.21 2.10 4.58
C PHE A 87 -4.05 1.18 3.68
N LEU A 88 -4.57 0.06 4.21
CA LEU A 88 -5.47 -0.82 3.47
C LEU A 88 -6.87 -0.22 3.29
N TYR A 89 -7.23 0.79 4.08
CA TYR A 89 -8.54 1.44 4.06
C TYR A 89 -8.48 2.83 3.41
N PRO A 90 -9.57 3.29 2.75
CA PRO A 90 -9.72 4.64 2.25
C PRO A 90 -9.44 5.67 3.34
N LYS A 91 -8.66 6.70 3.01
CA LYS A 91 -8.28 7.78 3.94
C LYS A 91 -7.62 7.30 5.24
N ALA A 92 -7.15 6.05 5.29
CA ALA A 92 -6.67 5.38 6.50
C ALA A 92 -7.70 5.40 7.65
N GLN A 93 -8.99 5.21 7.33
CA GLN A 93 -10.08 5.22 8.29
C GLN A 93 -10.73 3.83 8.41
N TYR A 94 -10.69 3.28 9.61
CA TYR A 94 -11.31 2.01 9.97
C TYR A 94 -12.62 2.25 10.72
N ASN A 95 -13.65 1.46 10.39
CA ASN A 95 -14.91 1.48 11.12
C ASN A 95 -15.08 0.16 11.89
N PRO A 96 -14.98 0.16 13.23
CA PRO A 96 -15.11 -1.07 14.02
C PRO A 96 -16.51 -1.70 13.95
N GLN A 97 -17.55 -0.93 13.60
CA GLN A 97 -18.91 -1.46 13.41
C GLN A 97 -19.04 -2.20 12.07
N HIS A 98 -18.23 -1.83 11.08
CA HIS A 98 -18.21 -2.47 9.77
C HIS A 98 -16.77 -2.69 9.28
N PRO A 99 -16.02 -3.63 9.90
CA PRO A 99 -14.59 -3.81 9.68
C PRO A 99 -14.20 -4.10 8.23
N SER A 100 -15.08 -4.73 7.46
CA SER A 100 -14.86 -5.07 6.04
C SER A 100 -15.02 -3.87 5.11
N THR A 101 -15.68 -2.80 5.55
CA THR A 101 -16.02 -1.65 4.70
C THR A 101 -14.75 -0.93 4.27
N GLY A 102 -14.50 -0.92 2.96
CA GLY A 102 -13.34 -0.26 2.39
C GLY A 102 -12.03 -1.03 2.54
N LEU A 103 -12.01 -2.19 3.17
CA LEU A 103 -10.78 -2.99 3.29
C LEU A 103 -10.24 -3.33 1.88
N PHE A 104 -8.92 -3.19 1.70
CA PHE A 104 -8.19 -3.31 0.44
C PHE A 104 -8.55 -2.27 -0.63
N LYS A 105 -9.14 -1.13 -0.25
CA LYS A 105 -9.45 0.00 -1.14
C LYS A 105 -8.71 1.29 -0.81
N GLY A 106 -7.70 1.23 0.07
CA GLY A 106 -6.85 2.39 0.37
C GLY A 106 -6.16 2.95 -0.86
N GLU A 107 -6.08 4.28 -0.95
CA GLU A 107 -5.63 5.01 -2.14
C GLU A 107 -4.18 4.66 -2.48
N LEU A 108 -3.33 4.49 -1.46
CA LEU A 108 -1.93 4.12 -1.62
C LEU A 108 -1.78 2.71 -2.18
N LEU A 109 -2.57 1.74 -1.67
CA LEU A 109 -2.60 0.36 -2.16
C LEU A 109 -3.05 0.31 -3.62
N VAL A 110 -4.16 0.98 -3.94
CA VAL A 110 -4.69 1.04 -5.31
C VAL A 110 -3.66 1.65 -6.24
N ARG A 111 -3.05 2.78 -5.85
CA ARG A 111 -2.04 3.47 -6.67
C ARG A 111 -0.80 2.62 -6.90
N ALA A 112 -0.31 1.91 -5.89
CA ALA A 112 0.81 0.99 -6.02
C ALA A 112 0.48 -0.19 -6.95
N PHE A 113 -0.74 -0.74 -6.85
CA PHE A 113 -1.22 -1.78 -7.76
C PHE A 113 -1.18 -1.29 -9.21
N ARG A 114 -1.66 -0.07 -9.47
CA ARG A 114 -1.59 0.54 -10.80
C ARG A 114 -0.15 0.76 -11.28
N CYS A 115 0.76 1.08 -10.36
CA CYS A 115 2.16 1.33 -10.70
C CYS A 115 2.90 0.06 -11.13
N VAL A 116 2.59 -1.08 -10.51
CA VAL A 116 3.28 -2.36 -10.73
C VAL A 116 2.61 -3.18 -11.83
N PHE A 117 1.29 -3.36 -11.73
CA PHE A 117 0.56 -4.23 -12.65
C PHE A 117 -0.02 -3.49 -13.84
N MET A 118 -0.13 -2.16 -13.75
CA MET A 118 -0.62 -1.33 -14.84
C MET A 118 0.49 -0.42 -15.42
N SER A 119 0.12 0.50 -16.31
CA SER A 119 1.03 1.53 -16.77
C SER A 119 1.33 2.55 -15.67
N PRO A 120 2.59 3.01 -15.50
CA PRO A 120 2.95 4.10 -14.59
C PRO A 120 2.09 5.37 -14.77
N SER A 121 1.59 5.61 -15.98
CA SER A 121 0.68 6.71 -16.29
C SER A 121 -0.66 6.62 -15.54
N SER A 122 -1.21 5.42 -15.35
CA SER A 122 -2.48 5.17 -14.67
C SER A 122 -2.42 5.41 -13.16
N ALA A 123 -1.22 5.39 -12.57
CA ALA A 123 -0.99 5.73 -11.17
C ALA A 123 -1.09 7.26 -10.90
N ARG A 124 -1.09 8.12 -11.93
CA ARG A 124 -1.25 9.58 -11.76
C ARG A 124 -2.71 10.02 -11.64
N GLU A 125 -3.67 9.21 -12.07
CA GLU A 125 -5.10 9.57 -12.16
C GLU A 125 -5.90 9.42 -10.85
N VAL A 126 -5.31 8.90 -9.76
CA VAL A 126 -6.00 8.76 -8.46
C VAL A 126 -6.18 10.12 -7.75
N LEU A 127 -5.51 11.18 -8.23
CA LEU A 127 -5.74 12.55 -7.76
C LEU A 127 -6.85 13.21 -8.59
N GLY A 128 -8.07 12.74 -8.42
CA GLY A 128 -9.28 13.34 -8.98
C GLY A 128 -10.36 13.32 -7.90
N THR A 129 -10.74 14.50 -7.45
CA THR A 129 -11.83 14.77 -6.53
C THR A 129 -13.10 14.04 -6.96
N GLU A 130 -13.73 13.34 -6.01
CA GLU A 130 -15.13 12.92 -6.10
C GLU A 130 -15.99 14.18 -6.21
N ASN A 131 -16.24 14.63 -7.45
CA ASN A 131 -17.38 15.48 -7.71
C ASN A 131 -18.51 14.55 -8.13
N ASP A 132 -19.48 14.46 -7.22
CA ASP A 132 -20.81 13.94 -7.42
C ASP A 132 -21.49 14.72 -8.55
N ASP A 133 -21.47 14.15 -9.75
CA ASP A 133 -22.42 14.46 -10.82
C ASP A 133 -22.35 13.27 -11.80
N GLY A 134 -23.40 12.45 -11.79
CA GLY A 134 -23.50 11.19 -12.54
C GLY A 134 -23.48 11.33 -14.07
N GLN A 135 -22.35 11.73 -14.64
CA GLN A 135 -22.10 11.71 -16.09
C GLN A 135 -20.93 10.79 -16.45
N PRO A 136 -21.08 9.92 -17.46
CA PRO A 136 -20.00 9.05 -17.91
C PRO A 136 -18.92 9.89 -18.58
N HIS A 137 -17.79 10.11 -17.89
CA HIS A 137 -16.63 10.77 -18.48
C HIS A 137 -16.08 9.90 -19.62
N ALA A 138 -16.31 10.37 -20.86
CA ALA A 138 -15.75 9.79 -22.06
C ALA A 138 -14.21 9.73 -21.96
N ARG A 139 -13.66 8.53 -22.18
CA ARG A 139 -12.23 8.23 -22.26
C ARG A 139 -11.55 9.07 -23.35
N ARG A 140 -11.10 10.29 -23.04
CA ARG A 140 -10.26 11.08 -23.93
C ARG A 140 -8.81 10.62 -23.81
N GLY A 141 -8.46 9.63 -24.63
CA GLY A 141 -7.07 9.21 -24.83
C GLY A 141 -6.22 10.36 -25.34
N ARG A 142 -5.33 10.89 -24.49
CA ARG A 142 -4.28 11.82 -24.90
C ARG A 142 -3.23 11.02 -25.67
N LYS A 143 -3.25 11.13 -27.01
CA LYS A 143 -2.19 10.62 -27.88
C LYS A 143 -0.91 11.41 -27.57
N SER A 144 -0.01 10.83 -26.80
CA SER A 144 1.37 11.32 -26.72
C SER A 144 2.09 10.91 -28.00
N ALA A 145 2.62 11.90 -28.69
CA ALA A 145 3.40 11.74 -29.91
C ALA A 145 4.81 11.22 -29.58
N ARG A 146 5.21 10.19 -30.32
CA ARG A 146 6.58 9.70 -30.58
C ARG A 146 7.49 9.45 -29.37
N GLY A 147 7.69 8.16 -29.08
CA GLY A 147 8.87 7.70 -28.35
C GLY A 147 8.55 6.54 -27.41
N MET A 148 8.94 5.33 -27.81
CA MET A 148 8.84 4.09 -27.06
C MET A 148 7.40 3.58 -26.83
N ARG A 149 7.02 2.52 -27.56
CA ARG A 149 6.01 1.58 -27.08
C ARG A 149 6.57 0.94 -25.80
N THR A 150 6.34 1.58 -24.66
CA THR A 150 6.65 1.00 -23.34
C THR A 150 5.88 -0.30 -23.22
N ARG A 151 6.58 -1.33 -22.71
CA ARG A 151 6.18 -2.75 -22.61
C ARG A 151 4.67 -2.96 -22.47
N CYS A 152 4.16 -4.04 -23.08
CA CYS A 152 2.85 -4.57 -22.71
C CYS A 152 2.70 -4.51 -21.20
N ASP A 153 1.60 -3.90 -20.77
CA ASP A 153 1.30 -3.75 -19.37
C ASP A 153 1.41 -5.09 -18.64
N VAL A 154 1.92 -5.13 -17.40
CA VAL A 154 2.18 -6.41 -16.70
C VAL A 154 0.89 -7.20 -16.55
N ALA A 155 -0.25 -6.53 -16.28
CA ALA A 155 -1.56 -7.14 -16.30
C ALA A 155 -1.91 -7.76 -17.67
N GLY A 156 -1.57 -7.09 -18.77
CA GLY A 156 -1.74 -7.60 -20.13
C GLY A 156 -0.84 -8.80 -20.44
N LEU A 157 0.42 -8.76 -19.98
CA LEU A 157 1.37 -9.88 -20.10
C LEU A 157 0.91 -11.11 -19.31
N LEU A 158 0.41 -10.88 -18.09
CA LEU A 158 -0.15 -11.91 -17.22
C LEU A 158 -1.59 -12.30 -17.59
N LYS A 159 -2.16 -11.70 -18.65
CA LYS A 159 -3.55 -11.89 -19.09
C LYS A 159 -4.57 -11.76 -17.94
N MET A 160 -4.31 -10.86 -17.01
CA MET A 160 -5.16 -10.59 -15.85
C MET A 160 -6.50 -10.02 -16.32
N ARG A 161 -7.56 -10.83 -16.23
CA ARG A 161 -8.95 -10.40 -16.54
C ARG A 161 -9.68 -9.85 -15.32
N SER A 162 -9.22 -10.20 -14.13
CA SER A 162 -9.69 -9.70 -12.84
C SER A 162 -8.51 -9.59 -11.88
N VAL A 163 -8.63 -8.69 -10.89
CA VAL A 163 -7.64 -8.54 -9.83
C VAL A 163 -7.61 -9.83 -9.01
N GLN A 164 -6.43 -10.43 -8.89
CA GLN A 164 -6.24 -11.67 -8.14
C GLN A 164 -5.92 -11.35 -6.66
N PRO A 165 -6.45 -12.11 -5.68
CA PRO A 165 -6.13 -11.92 -4.26
C PRO A 165 -4.63 -11.86 -3.97
N ARG A 166 -3.88 -12.77 -4.58
CA ARG A 166 -2.42 -12.86 -4.48
C ARG A 166 -1.69 -11.62 -5.00
N ALA A 167 -2.25 -10.95 -5.99
CA ALA A 167 -1.72 -9.69 -6.50
C ALA A 167 -1.99 -8.53 -5.51
N ILE A 168 -3.15 -8.52 -4.84
CA ILE A 168 -3.44 -7.56 -3.77
C ILE A 168 -2.50 -7.77 -2.59
N ALA A 169 -2.34 -9.02 -2.14
CA ALA A 169 -1.44 -9.39 -1.05
C ALA A 169 0.01 -8.98 -1.36
N TYR A 170 0.48 -9.25 -2.59
CA TYR A 170 1.79 -8.81 -3.05
C TYR A 170 1.97 -7.30 -2.94
N ILE A 171 1.04 -6.51 -3.47
CA ILE A 171 1.15 -5.04 -3.42
C ILE A 171 1.06 -4.52 -1.99
N ALA A 172 0.21 -5.09 -1.15
CA ALA A 172 0.11 -4.70 0.25
C ALA A 172 1.45 -4.90 0.98
N VAL A 173 2.10 -6.05 0.75
CA VAL A 173 3.44 -6.34 1.26
C VAL A 173 4.46 -5.30 0.77
N GLN A 174 4.47 -5.01 -0.54
CA GLN A 174 5.41 -4.03 -1.13
C GLN A 174 5.16 -2.60 -0.62
N VAL A 175 3.91 -2.19 -0.44
CA VAL A 175 3.55 -0.87 0.12
C VAL A 175 3.97 -0.78 1.58
N ARG A 176 3.68 -1.80 2.39
CA ARG A 176 4.10 -1.82 3.79
C ARG A 176 5.62 -1.72 3.89
N PHE A 177 6.34 -2.50 3.09
CA PHE A 177 7.79 -2.39 3.01
C PHE A 177 8.21 -0.99 2.59
N ALA A 178 7.65 -0.38 1.54
CA ALA A 178 8.01 0.98 1.14
C ALA A 178 7.76 2.05 2.23
N LEU A 179 6.80 1.82 3.11
CA LEU A 179 6.47 2.68 4.25
C LEU A 179 7.37 2.44 5.49
N SER A 180 7.95 1.25 5.66
CA SER A 180 8.78 0.91 6.82
C SER A 180 10.10 1.69 6.86
N SER A 181 10.83 1.61 7.97
CA SER A 181 12.19 2.18 8.08
C SER A 181 13.30 1.24 7.59
N THR A 182 13.00 -0.06 7.44
CA THR A 182 13.95 -1.13 7.05
C THR A 182 14.63 -0.87 5.71
N SER A 183 15.96 -0.88 5.62
CA SER A 183 16.66 -0.58 4.36
C SER A 183 16.74 -1.77 3.39
N PHE A 184 16.60 -3.00 3.89
CA PHE A 184 16.70 -4.24 3.12
C PHE A 184 15.51 -5.14 3.40
N TRP A 185 15.25 -6.06 2.46
CA TRP A 185 14.13 -6.98 2.54
C TRP A 185 14.43 -8.11 3.52
N GLU A 186 13.53 -8.29 4.49
CA GLU A 186 13.51 -9.42 5.42
C GLU A 186 12.08 -9.93 5.57
N LEU A 187 11.93 -11.20 5.97
CA LEU A 187 10.61 -11.78 6.23
C LEU A 187 9.94 -11.16 7.47
N ARG A 188 10.73 -10.63 8.39
CA ARG A 188 10.25 -9.98 9.62
C ARG A 188 10.78 -8.58 9.73
N ASP A 189 9.93 -7.69 10.22
CA ASP A 189 10.19 -6.30 10.50
C ASP A 189 9.67 -6.05 11.93
N ASP A 190 10.56 -6.20 12.89
CA ASP A 190 10.27 -6.33 14.32
C ASP A 190 9.23 -7.41 14.63
N SER A 191 8.06 -7.02 15.14
CA SER A 191 6.95 -7.93 15.48
C SER A 191 6.06 -8.27 14.27
N PHE A 192 6.37 -7.73 13.09
CA PHE A 192 5.57 -7.92 11.90
C PHE A 192 6.18 -8.95 10.96
N ASP A 193 5.39 -9.95 10.58
CA ASP A 193 5.81 -11.02 9.68
C ASP A 193 5.13 -10.86 8.31
N TYR A 194 5.93 -10.61 7.27
CA TYR A 194 5.42 -10.33 5.92
C TYR A 194 4.81 -11.57 5.25
N GLU A 195 5.27 -12.78 5.59
CA GLU A 195 4.71 -14.02 5.06
C GLU A 195 3.31 -14.26 5.64
N ILE A 196 3.17 -14.13 6.97
CA ILE A 196 1.87 -14.19 7.63
C ILE A 196 0.92 -13.12 7.07
N PHE A 197 1.40 -11.89 6.89
CA PHE A 197 0.57 -10.83 6.32
C PHE A 197 0.08 -11.14 4.92
N TYR A 198 0.96 -11.67 4.05
CA TYR A 198 0.58 -12.10 2.71
C TYR A 198 -0.52 -13.16 2.76
N HIS A 199 -0.34 -14.21 3.58
CA HIS A 199 -1.30 -15.30 3.71
C HIS A 199 -2.63 -14.83 4.29
N ASN A 200 -2.61 -13.97 5.31
CA ASN A 200 -3.83 -13.40 5.89
C ASN A 200 -4.68 -12.68 4.84
N ILE A 201 -4.06 -11.93 3.92
CA ILE A 201 -4.79 -11.25 2.84
C ILE A 201 -5.36 -12.27 1.85
N VAL A 202 -4.57 -13.25 1.42
CA VAL A 202 -5.05 -14.29 0.49
C VAL A 202 -6.22 -15.07 1.10
N ASP A 203 -6.09 -15.50 2.35
CA ASP A 203 -7.13 -16.22 3.09
C ASP A 203 -8.38 -15.37 3.31
N TRP A 204 -8.26 -14.04 3.44
CA TRP A 204 -9.42 -13.16 3.53
C TRP A 204 -10.29 -13.22 2.26
N PHE A 205 -9.67 -13.32 1.09
CA PHE A 205 -10.40 -13.41 -0.20
C PHE A 205 -10.80 -14.84 -0.55
N GLU A 206 -9.95 -15.83 -0.29
CA GLU A 206 -10.13 -17.22 -0.74
C GLU A 206 -10.92 -18.08 0.27
N CYS A 207 -11.01 -17.68 1.54
CA CYS A 207 -11.76 -18.43 2.56
C CYS A 207 -13.19 -17.91 2.74
N PRO A 208 -14.24 -18.74 2.52
CA PRO A 208 -15.65 -18.34 2.65
C PRO A 208 -16.04 -17.78 4.02
N ARG A 209 -15.31 -18.17 5.08
CA ARG A 209 -15.59 -17.75 6.46
C ARG A 209 -15.18 -16.31 6.75
N SER A 210 -14.22 -15.77 6.00
CA SER A 210 -13.64 -14.44 6.21
C SER A 210 -14.61 -13.31 5.85
N GLN A 211 -15.59 -13.59 4.98
CA GLN A 211 -16.60 -12.63 4.53
C GLN A 211 -17.88 -12.65 5.38
N ALA A 212 -18.05 -13.66 6.24
CA ALA A 212 -19.28 -13.91 7.01
C ALA A 212 -19.40 -13.11 8.32
N LYS A 213 -18.41 -12.27 8.66
CA LYS A 213 -18.45 -11.38 9.85
C LYS A 213 -18.75 -9.91 9.49
N SER A 214 -19.55 -9.68 8.44
CA SER A 214 -19.96 -8.35 7.99
C SER A 214 -21.40 -8.04 8.32
#